data_AF-A0A8X6JG35-F1
#
_entry.id   AF-A0A8X6JG35-F1
#
_cell.length_a   1.000
_cell.length_b   1.000
_cell.length_c   1.000
_cell.angle_alpha   90.00
_cell.angle_beta   90.00
_cell.angle_gamma   90.00
#
_symmetry.space_group_name_H-M   'P 1'
#
loop_
_entity.id
_entity.type
_entity.pdbx_description
1 polymer ?
#
loop_
_entity_poly.entity_id
_entity_poly.type
_entity_poly.pdbx_seq_one_letter_code
_entity_poly.pdbx_strand_id
1 'polypeptide(L)' 'MLTNWMALSMYDYLKNEAGSSLFLLFSAIKHQVEKGPVDAITHDARYSLSEERLLREQIDYSIV' A
#
# COMPACT_ATOMS: atom_id res chain seq x y z
N MET A 1 6.23 27.01 4.18
CA MET A 1 5.43 27.42 5.36
C MET A 1 3.96 27.03 5.25
N LEU A 2 3.27 27.25 4.13
CA LEU A 2 1.85 26.90 3.96
C LEU A 2 1.52 25.41 4.18
N THR A 3 2.29 24.49 3.59
CA THR A 3 2.08 23.03 3.76
C THR A 3 2.19 22.59 5.23
N ASN A 4 3.10 23.20 5.98
CA ASN A 4 3.27 22.93 7.42
C ASN A 4 2.04 23.40 8.20
N TRP A 5 1.49 24.57 7.85
CA TRP A 5 0.27 25.08 8.46
C TRP A 5 -0.94 24.18 8.16
N MET A 6 -1.07 23.69 6.93
CA MET A 6 -2.11 22.73 6.56
C MET A 6 -1.96 21.41 7.33
N ALA A 7 -0.74 20.88 7.45
CA ALA A 7 -0.49 19.64 8.18
C ALA A 7 -0.91 19.74 9.66
N LEU A 8 -0.61 20.86 10.34
CA LEU A 8 -1.05 21.10 11.71
C LEU A 8 -2.57 21.27 11.81
N SER A 9 -3.16 22.04 10.89
CA SER A 9 -4.62 22.32 10.89
C SER A 9 -5.45 21.07 10.57
N MET A 10 -4.90 20.12 9.81
CA MET A 10 -5.59 18.88 9.41
C MET A 10 -5.38 17.71 10.38
N TYR A 11 -4.54 17.87 11.41
CA TYR A 11 -4.21 16.77 12.32
C TYR A 11 -5.46 16.16 12.98
N ASP A 12 -6.35 16.98 13.52
CA ASP A 12 -7.55 16.50 14.21
C ASP A 12 -8.54 15.84 13.25
N TYR A 13 -8.68 16.38 12.04
CA TYR A 13 -9.48 15.76 10.98
C TYR A 13 -8.93 14.38 10.59
N LEU A 14 -7.61 14.28 10.42
CA LEU A 14 -6.96 13.00 10.12
C LEU A 14 -7.13 12.01 11.28
N LYS A 15 -6.97 12.45 12.53
CA LYS A 15 -7.07 11.56 13.69
C LYS A 15 -8.48 11.04 13.93
N ASN A 16 -9.49 11.90 13.80
CA ASN A 16 -10.85 11.58 14.24
C ASN A 16 -11.75 11.08 13.10
N GLU A 17 -11.46 11.42 11.84
CA GLU A 17 -12.32 11.07 10.70
C GLU A 17 -11.56 10.26 9.63
N ALA A 18 -10.63 10.87 8.91
CA ALA A 18 -10.06 10.28 7.69
C ALA A 18 -9.04 9.15 7.96
N GLY A 19 -8.40 9.13 9.12
CA GLY A 19 -7.28 8.24 9.43
C GLY A 19 -7.66 6.76 9.44
N SER A 20 -8.85 6.44 9.93
CA SER A 20 -9.35 5.05 9.95
C SER A 20 -9.51 4.48 8.53
N SER A 21 -10.09 5.27 7.62
CA SER A 21 -10.31 4.87 6.23
C SER A 21 -8.99 4.78 5.45
N LEU A 22 -8.06 5.70 5.69
CA LEU A 22 -6.72 5.66 5.09
C LEU A 22 -5.93 4.43 5.57
N PHE A 23 -5.98 4.12 6.86
CA PHE A 23 -5.33 2.94 7.41
C PHE A 23 -5.96 1.63 6.90
N LEU A 24 -7.28 1.60 6.74
CA LEU A 24 -7.98 0.46 6.18
C LEU A 24 -7.58 0.22 4.72
N LEU A 25 -7.50 1.28 3.91
CA LEU A 25 -7.03 1.17 2.53
C LEU A 25 -5.59 0.67 2.46
N PHE A 26 -4.69 1.22 3.28
CA PHE A 26 -3.32 0.73 3.41
C PHE A 26 -3.28 -0.76 3.73
N SER A 27 -4.05 -1.18 4.74
CA SER A 27 -4.12 -2.58 5.19
C SER A 27 -4.67 -3.49 4.09
N ALA A 28 -5.69 -3.05 3.35
CA ALA A 28 -6.27 -3.82 2.25
C ALA A 28 -5.29 -4.01 1.09
N ILE A 29 -4.54 -2.95 0.72
CA ILE A 29 -3.52 -3.04 -0.33
C ILE A 29 -2.39 -3.96 0.12
N LYS A 30 -1.87 -3.78 1.33
CA LYS A 30 -0.83 -4.64 1.89
C LYS A 30 -1.25 -6.12 1.88
N HIS A 31 -2.45 -6.39 2.39
CA HIS A 31 -3.01 -7.74 2.41
C HIS A 31 -3.17 -8.33 1.01
N GLN A 32 -3.57 -7.53 0.01
CA GLN A 32 -3.71 -8.01 -1.36
C GLN A 32 -2.36 -8.32 -2.01
N VAL A 33 -1.33 -7.51 -1.76
CA VAL A 33 0.03 -7.74 -2.25
C VAL A 33 0.64 -9.01 -1.66
N GLU A 34 0.50 -9.21 -0.35
CA GLU A 34 1.06 -10.36 0.37
C GLU A 34 0.43 -11.71 0.02
N LYS A 35 -0.71 -11.73 -0.68
CA LYS A 35 -1.33 -12.98 -1.18
C LYS A 35 -0.57 -13.65 -2.33
N GLY A 36 0.29 -12.90 -3.01
CA GLY A 36 1.04 -13.38 -4.17
C GLY A 36 2.54 -13.31 -3.93
N PRO A 37 3.35 -13.86 -4.84
CA PRO A 37 4.79 -13.73 -4.77
C PRO A 37 5.19 -12.25 -4.92
N VAL A 38 6.14 -11.86 -4.07
CA VAL A 38 6.81 -10.55 -4.08
C VAL A 38 8.31 -10.81 -4.13
N ASP A 39 8.99 -10.22 -5.09
CA ASP A 39 10.44 -10.31 -5.21
C ASP A 39 11.10 -9.49 -4.08
N ALA A 40 12.00 -10.12 -3.33
CA ALA A 40 12.68 -9.50 -2.20
C ALA A 40 13.74 -8.46 -2.60
N ILE A 41 14.25 -8.50 -3.84
CA ILE A 41 15.29 -7.59 -4.35
C ILE A 41 14.66 -6.42 -5.09
N THR A 42 13.76 -6.69 -6.04
CA THR A 42 13.14 -5.63 -6.87
C THR A 42 11.91 -5.01 -6.22
N HIS A 43 11.27 -5.74 -5.30
CA HIS A 43 9.97 -5.42 -4.71
C HIS A 43 8.80 -5.44 -5.71
N ASP A 44 8.97 -6.10 -6.85
CA ASP A 44 7.88 -6.32 -7.78
C ASP A 44 6.94 -7.40 -7.24
N ALA A 45 5.65 -7.18 -7.43
CA ALA A 45 4.60 -8.01 -6.85
C ALA A 45 3.64 -8.53 -7.91
N ARG A 46 3.15 -9.76 -7.72
CA ARG A 46 2.14 -10.33 -8.62
C ARG A 46 0.83 -9.55 -8.62
N TYR A 47 0.44 -9.05 -7.46
CA TYR A 47 -0.77 -8.24 -7.26
C TYR A 47 -0.46 -6.75 -7.10
N SER A 48 0.45 -6.23 -7.93
CA SER A 48 0.75 -4.79 -7.98
C SER A 48 -0.37 -4.02 -8.67
N LEU A 49 -0.71 -2.84 -8.13
CA LEU A 49 -1.56 -1.84 -8.81
C LEU A 49 -0.79 -1.02 -9.84
N SER A 50 0.54 -0.95 -9.72
CA SER A 50 1.42 -0.28 -10.67
C SER A 50 1.90 -1.26 -11.74
N GLU A 51 1.68 -0.94 -13.02
CA GLU A 51 2.11 -1.76 -14.15
C GLU A 51 3.63 -1.92 -14.22
N GLU A 52 4.38 -0.87 -13.84
CA GLU A 52 5.85 -0.89 -13.82
C GLU A 52 6.42 -1.81 -12.75
N ARG A 53 5.65 -2.11 -11.70
CA ARG A 53 6.02 -2.97 -10.56
C ARG A 53 5.34 -4.34 -10.59
N LEU A 54 4.73 -4.67 -11.72
CA LEU A 54 4.01 -5.92 -11.89
C LEU A 54 5.00 -7.05 -12.16
N LEU A 55 4.98 -8.08 -11.33
CA LEU A 55 5.78 -9.28 -11.53
C LEU A 55 5.22 -10.10 -12.71
N ARG A 56 5.86 -9.95 -13.88
CA ARG A 56 5.45 -10.55 -15.15
C ARG A 56 5.83 -12.02 -15.26
N GLU A 57 6.88 -12.42 -14.56
CA GLU A 57 7.36 -13.80 -14.56
C GLU A 57 6.30 -14.76 -14.04
N GLN A 58 6.17 -15.91 -14.70
CA GLN A 58 5.31 -16.97 -14.24
C GLN A 58 6.08 -17.79 -13.21
N ILE A 59 5.82 -17.52 -11.94
CA ILE A 59 6.42 -18.23 -10.81
C ILE A 59 5.36 -19.14 -10.20
N ASP A 60 5.62 -20.43 -10.16
CA ASP A 60 4.78 -21.38 -9.43
C ASP A 60 4.96 -21.15 -7.93
N TYR A 61 3.86 -20.92 -7.23
CA TYR A 61 3.83 -20.75 -5.78
C TYR A 61 2.60 -21.45 -5.21
N SER A 62 2.73 -21.96 -3.99
CA SER A 62 1.62 -22.51 -3.22
C SER A 62 1.47 -21.73 -1.93
N ILE A 63 0.23 -21.46 -1.55
CA ILE A 63 -0.08 -20.95 -0.22
C ILE A 63 0.18 -22.11 0.75
N VAL A 64 1.08 -21.90 1.72
CA VAL A 64 1.40 -22.85 2.79
C VAL A 64 0.49 -22.61 3.99
#